data_AF-A0A367J4P6-F1
#
_entry.id   AF-A0A367J4P6-F1
#
_cell.length_a   1.000
_cell.length_b   1.000
_cell.length_c   1.000
_cell.angle_alpha   90.00
_cell.angle_beta   90.00
_cell.angle_gamma   90.00
#
_symmetry.space_group_name_H-M   'P 1'
#
loop_
_entity.id
_entity.type
_entity.pdbx_description
1 polymer ?
#
loop_
_entity_poly.entity_id
_entity_poly.type
_entity_poly.pdbx_seq_one_letter_code
_entity_poly.pdbx_strand_id
1 'polypeptide(L)'
;MAEADIHCNIIQCRKPLSIETQTCVTSCSHIFCLDCSNRKFTEALVCPACNTSLTESGDIIMTQLNPSEQYKSSVLAGLKPEVILDISGRAIAFYEYQISQELCFQSMLQSNIEDKYNSLREQYNMMNRDFNNILKALVKEKEMEKRKYQQLYNQLEEKTKQFQKLQNMYEKLKRKTIQPNMQQQQNNLIPTASSVISSATRMGAAYGAQRTGYTSHSNRPTIAGTNAPTTFTPTAPLAAPASARRPSPSICNKKCQWIRTAK
;
A
#
# COMPACT_ATOMS: atom_id res chain seq x y z
N MET A 1 -20.62 26.40 -18.04
CA MET A 1 -19.38 26.32 -17.22
C MET A 1 -19.71 25.48 -16.00
N ALA A 2 -18.74 24.81 -15.36
CA ALA A 2 -19.00 24.23 -14.04
C ALA A 2 -19.23 25.38 -13.05
N GLU A 3 -20.27 25.28 -12.23
CA GLU A 3 -20.54 26.27 -11.19
C GLU A 3 -19.47 26.14 -10.10
N ALA A 4 -18.83 27.26 -9.74
CA ALA A 4 -17.75 27.27 -8.76
C ALA A 4 -18.35 27.22 -7.35
N ASP A 5 -18.65 26.00 -6.88
CA ASP A 5 -19.31 25.78 -5.59
C ASP A 5 -18.50 26.37 -4.44
N ILE A 6 -19.15 27.23 -3.65
CA ILE A 6 -18.54 27.90 -2.51
C ILE A 6 -18.66 26.97 -1.30
N HIS A 7 -17.53 26.65 -0.69
CA HIS A 7 -17.47 25.79 0.49
C HIS A 7 -17.25 26.62 1.76
N CYS A 8 -17.87 26.21 2.87
CA CYS A 8 -17.67 26.80 4.20
C CYS A 8 -16.17 26.99 4.52
N ASN A 9 -15.77 28.19 4.98
CA ASN A 9 -14.38 28.49 5.33
C ASN A 9 -13.92 27.87 6.68
N ILE A 10 -14.77 27.13 7.40
CA ILE A 10 -14.29 26.24 8.48
C ILE A 10 -13.57 25.04 7.85
N ILE A 11 -12.27 24.93 8.11
CA ILE A 11 -11.36 23.94 7.48
C ILE A 11 -11.77 22.49 7.75
N GLN A 12 -12.42 22.22 8.89
CA GLN A 12 -12.93 20.90 9.28
C GLN A 12 -14.36 20.62 8.80
N CYS A 13 -15.06 21.63 8.24
CA CYS A 13 -16.44 21.49 7.76
C CYS A 13 -16.47 21.37 6.23
N ARG A 14 -15.98 22.40 5.52
CA ARG A 14 -15.91 22.47 4.04
C ARG A 14 -17.20 22.07 3.30
N LYS A 15 -18.36 22.14 3.96
CA LYS A 15 -19.68 21.82 3.39
C LYS A 15 -19.95 22.74 2.19
N PRO A 16 -20.40 22.22 1.03
CA PRO A 16 -20.82 23.04 -0.10
C PRO A 16 -22.05 23.87 0.28
N LEU A 17 -22.05 25.15 -0.10
CA LEU A 17 -23.05 26.12 0.32
C LEU A 17 -24.11 26.41 -0.75
N SER A 18 -23.89 25.99 -1.99
CA SER A 18 -24.86 26.07 -3.10
C SER A 18 -26.26 25.50 -2.77
N ILE A 19 -26.30 24.50 -1.89
CA ILE A 19 -27.50 23.77 -1.44
C ILE A 19 -28.15 24.42 -0.20
N GLU A 20 -27.46 25.33 0.51
CA GLU A 20 -28.00 25.95 1.73
C GLU A 20 -28.96 27.10 1.42
N THR A 21 -30.12 27.09 2.10
CA THR A 21 -31.13 28.16 1.99
C THR A 21 -30.65 29.49 2.56
N GLN A 22 -29.79 29.44 3.57
CA GLN A 22 -29.16 30.61 4.20
C GLN A 22 -27.73 30.27 4.64
N THR A 23 -26.84 31.22 4.43
CA THR A 23 -25.40 31.17 4.76
C THR A 23 -25.02 32.45 5.48
N CYS A 24 -23.90 32.45 6.20
CA CYS A 24 -23.40 33.65 6.87
C CYS A 24 -22.15 34.18 6.15
N VAL A 25 -22.21 35.40 5.63
CA VAL A 25 -21.06 36.15 5.09
C VAL A 25 -20.60 37.18 6.12
N THR A 26 -19.30 37.45 6.17
CA THR A 26 -18.70 38.45 7.05
C THR A 26 -18.03 39.59 6.28
N SER A 27 -17.90 40.77 6.90
CA SER A 27 -17.21 41.94 6.33
C SER A 27 -15.79 41.64 5.84
N CYS A 28 -15.07 40.77 6.54
CA CYS A 28 -13.75 40.25 6.17
C CYS A 28 -13.78 39.19 5.04
N SER A 29 -14.84 39.15 4.22
CA SER A 29 -15.02 38.27 3.05
C SER A 29 -14.92 36.77 3.31
N HIS A 30 -15.29 36.30 4.50
CA HIS A 30 -15.42 34.87 4.79
C HIS A 30 -16.89 34.45 4.85
N ILE A 31 -17.16 33.20 4.50
CA ILE A 31 -18.51 32.62 4.42
C ILE A 31 -18.58 31.25 5.11
N PHE A 32 -19.67 31.06 5.84
CA PHE A 32 -19.89 29.91 6.71
C PHE A 32 -21.30 29.33 6.50
N CYS A 33 -21.42 28.02 6.65
CA CYS A 33 -22.73 27.39 6.78
C CYS A 33 -23.44 27.84 8.05
N LEU A 34 -24.78 27.80 8.05
CA LEU A 34 -25.60 28.19 9.20
C LEU A 34 -25.17 27.47 10.51
N ASP A 35 -24.88 26.18 10.43
CA ASP A 35 -24.46 25.34 11.56
C ASP A 35 -23.15 25.83 12.21
N CYS A 36 -22.18 26.26 11.40
CA CYS A 36 -20.90 26.78 11.89
C CYS A 36 -21.01 28.23 12.35
N SER A 37 -21.81 29.05 11.66
CA SER A 37 -22.10 30.44 12.03
C SER A 37 -22.71 30.51 13.42
N ASN A 38 -23.84 29.83 13.63
CA ASN A 38 -24.59 29.83 14.90
C ASN A 38 -23.71 29.41 16.07
N ARG A 39 -22.92 28.35 15.90
CA ARG A 39 -22.00 27.89 16.96
C ARG A 39 -20.89 28.90 17.24
N LYS A 40 -20.22 29.43 16.22
CA LYS A 40 -19.03 30.26 16.44
C LYS A 40 -19.30 31.71 16.81
N PHE A 41 -20.32 32.36 16.27
CA PHE A 41 -20.63 33.73 16.65
C PHE A 41 -21.39 33.84 17.97
N THR A 42 -21.95 32.73 18.48
CA THR A 42 -22.41 32.63 19.89
C THR A 42 -21.22 32.48 20.86
N GLU A 43 -20.13 31.83 20.45
CA GLU A 43 -18.90 31.74 21.27
C GLU A 43 -18.14 33.08 21.31
N ALA A 44 -17.93 33.74 20.16
CA ALA A 44 -17.25 35.03 20.07
C ALA A 44 -17.56 35.80 18.77
N LEU A 45 -17.64 37.13 18.85
CA LEU A 45 -17.72 38.04 17.69
C LEU A 45 -16.35 38.23 17.01
N VAL A 46 -15.79 37.12 16.53
CA VAL A 46 -14.49 37.04 15.86
C VAL A 46 -14.59 36.06 14.69
N CYS A 47 -14.07 36.43 13.52
CA CYS A 47 -14.07 35.58 12.33
C CYS A 47 -13.27 34.27 12.58
N PRO A 48 -13.88 33.08 12.52
CA PRO A 48 -13.18 31.81 12.76
C PRO A 48 -12.12 31.45 11.72
N ALA A 49 -12.01 32.22 10.63
CA ALA A 49 -11.09 31.98 9.53
C ALA A 49 -9.85 32.89 9.57
N CYS A 50 -10.02 34.19 9.85
CA CYS A 50 -8.91 35.17 9.85
C CYS A 50 -8.72 35.92 11.17
N ASN A 51 -9.46 35.58 12.22
CA ASN A 51 -9.41 36.19 13.56
C ASN A 51 -9.69 37.72 13.59
N THR A 52 -10.25 38.29 12.53
CA THR A 52 -10.77 39.66 12.52
C THR A 52 -11.92 39.78 13.52
N SER A 53 -11.93 40.84 14.35
CA SER A 53 -13.06 41.13 15.23
C SER A 53 -14.27 41.60 14.40
N LEU A 54 -15.47 41.14 14.76
CA LEU A 54 -16.71 41.31 14.01
C LEU A 54 -17.81 41.91 14.92
N THR A 55 -17.51 43.09 15.46
CA THR A 55 -18.31 43.76 16.50
C THR A 55 -19.26 44.84 15.98
N GLU A 56 -19.17 45.25 14.71
CA GLU A 56 -20.00 46.29 14.12
C GLU A 56 -21.29 45.75 13.51
N SER A 57 -22.33 46.59 13.46
CA SER A 57 -23.62 46.25 12.84
C SER A 57 -23.47 46.09 11.33
N GLY A 58 -23.40 44.85 10.86
CA GLY A 58 -23.13 44.50 9.46
C GLY A 58 -21.83 43.71 9.24
N ASP A 59 -21.03 43.46 10.29
CA ASP A 59 -19.86 42.58 10.21
C ASP A 59 -20.22 41.10 9.94
N ILE A 60 -21.46 40.72 10.26
CA ILE A 60 -22.01 39.36 10.18
C ILE A 60 -23.39 39.48 9.51
N ILE A 61 -23.55 38.93 8.31
CA ILE A 61 -24.77 39.06 7.49
C ILE A 61 -25.24 37.67 7.05
N MET A 62 -26.50 37.35 7.37
CA MET A 62 -27.17 36.18 6.81
C MET A 62 -27.64 36.47 5.38
N THR A 63 -27.25 35.62 4.44
CA THR A 63 -27.56 35.77 3.01
C THR A 63 -27.98 34.46 2.35
N GLN A 64 -28.84 34.56 1.34
CA GLN A 64 -29.23 33.46 0.47
C GLN A 64 -28.39 33.52 -0.81
N LEU A 65 -27.58 32.50 -1.09
CA LEU A 65 -26.73 32.46 -2.28
C LEU A 65 -27.55 32.36 -3.58
N ASN A 66 -28.70 31.69 -3.52
CA ASN A 66 -29.60 31.46 -4.65
C ASN A 66 -30.98 32.13 -4.41
N PRO A 67 -31.08 33.47 -4.49
CA PRO A 67 -32.34 34.20 -4.36
C PRO A 67 -33.19 34.11 -5.64
N SER A 68 -34.50 34.37 -5.52
CA SER A 68 -35.42 34.32 -6.66
C SER A 68 -35.22 35.47 -7.66
N GLU A 69 -35.60 35.26 -8.93
CA GLU A 69 -35.54 36.30 -9.96
C GLU A 69 -36.40 37.53 -9.62
N GLN A 70 -37.51 37.35 -8.91
CA GLN A 70 -38.34 38.43 -8.40
C GLN A 70 -37.59 39.25 -7.34
N TYR A 71 -36.85 38.59 -6.43
CA TYR A 71 -36.02 39.29 -5.45
C TYR A 71 -34.86 40.04 -6.12
N LYS A 72 -34.13 39.38 -7.04
CA LYS A 72 -33.05 40.01 -7.84
C LYS A 72 -33.55 41.27 -8.58
N SER A 73 -34.72 41.19 -9.21
CA SER A 73 -35.35 42.34 -9.88
C SER A 73 -35.75 43.44 -8.88
N SER A 74 -36.30 43.06 -7.72
CA SER A 74 -36.76 44.01 -6.69
C SER A 74 -35.62 44.79 -6.03
N VAL A 75 -34.48 44.15 -5.73
CA VAL A 75 -33.34 44.84 -5.08
C VAL A 75 -32.54 45.74 -6.03
N LEU A 76 -32.66 45.54 -7.34
CA LEU A 76 -32.04 46.40 -8.36
C LEU A 76 -32.95 47.56 -8.81
N ALA A 77 -34.26 47.47 -8.55
CA ALA A 77 -35.23 48.47 -8.98
C ALA A 77 -34.95 49.85 -8.33
N GLY A 78 -34.82 50.88 -9.16
CA GLY A 78 -34.54 52.26 -8.70
C GLY A 78 -33.07 52.56 -8.40
N LEU A 79 -32.17 51.57 -8.44
CA LEU A 79 -30.73 51.82 -8.36
C LEU A 79 -30.20 52.44 -9.66
N LYS A 80 -29.21 53.33 -9.55
CA LYS A 80 -28.51 53.89 -10.71
C LYS A 80 -27.51 52.87 -11.28
N PRO A 81 -27.19 52.89 -12.59
CA PRO A 81 -26.24 51.97 -13.20
C PRO A 81 -24.87 51.92 -12.51
N GLU A 82 -24.37 53.06 -12.02
CA GLU A 82 -23.07 53.14 -11.34
C GLU A 82 -23.06 52.35 -10.02
N VAL A 83 -24.18 52.34 -9.30
CA VAL A 83 -24.35 51.57 -8.05
C VAL A 83 -24.45 50.08 -8.33
N ILE A 84 -25.16 49.70 -9.40
CA ILE A 84 -25.26 48.30 -9.84
C ILE A 84 -23.88 47.75 -10.26
N LEU A 85 -23.06 48.57 -10.92
CA LEU A 85 -21.70 48.20 -11.30
C LEU A 85 -20.74 48.08 -10.11
N ASP A 86 -20.84 48.96 -9.10
CA ASP A 86 -20.07 48.83 -7.84
C ASP A 86 -20.44 47.57 -7.06
N ILE A 87 -21.74 47.30 -6.87
CA ILE A 87 -22.24 46.05 -6.25
C ILE A 87 -21.70 44.82 -7.00
N SER A 88 -21.73 44.86 -8.34
CA SER A 88 -21.23 43.78 -9.20
C SER A 88 -19.72 43.59 -9.07
N GLY A 89 -18.94 44.68 -9.01
CA GLY A 89 -17.48 44.64 -8.78
C GLY A 89 -17.11 44.04 -7.42
N ARG A 90 -17.85 44.40 -6.36
CA ARG A 90 -17.68 43.84 -5.02
C ARG A 90 -18.02 42.34 -4.97
N ALA A 91 -19.10 41.93 -5.65
CA ALA A 91 -19.47 40.52 -5.75
C ALA A 91 -18.41 39.70 -6.49
N ILE A 92 -17.87 40.20 -7.61
CA ILE A 92 -16.76 39.56 -8.34
C ILE A 92 -15.53 39.42 -7.44
N ALA A 93 -15.11 40.49 -6.76
CA ALA A 93 -13.95 40.45 -5.85
C ALA A 93 -14.12 39.45 -4.69
N PHE A 94 -15.34 39.26 -4.18
CA PHE A 94 -15.65 38.22 -3.20
C PHE A 94 -15.51 36.80 -3.78
N TYR A 95 -16.03 36.54 -4.99
CA TYR A 95 -15.87 35.24 -5.66
C TYR A 95 -14.40 34.95 -6.01
N GLU A 96 -13.64 35.94 -6.50
CA GLU A 96 -12.19 35.81 -6.71
C GLU A 96 -11.45 35.44 -5.42
N TYR A 97 -11.86 36.01 -4.27
CA TYR A 97 -11.30 35.66 -2.98
C TYR A 97 -11.62 34.21 -2.58
N GLN A 98 -12.87 33.74 -2.72
CA GLN A 98 -13.20 32.34 -2.42
C GLN A 98 -12.45 31.37 -3.33
N ILE A 99 -12.34 31.66 -4.63
CA ILE A 99 -11.58 30.83 -5.59
C ILE A 99 -10.09 30.80 -5.22
N SER A 100 -9.50 31.94 -4.82
CA SER A 100 -8.11 31.99 -4.36
C SER A 100 -7.88 31.20 -3.06
N GLN A 101 -8.85 31.20 -2.15
CA GLN A 101 -8.78 30.43 -0.90
C GLN A 101 -8.94 28.92 -1.18
N GLU A 102 -9.87 28.53 -2.06
CA GLU A 102 -10.05 27.14 -2.50
C GLU A 102 -8.78 26.58 -3.14
N LEU A 103 -8.20 27.30 -4.11
CA LEU A 103 -6.94 26.89 -4.77
C LEU A 103 -5.79 26.73 -3.75
N CYS A 104 -5.74 27.55 -2.72
CA CYS A 104 -4.75 27.42 -1.64
C CYS A 104 -5.00 26.19 -0.75
N PHE A 105 -6.26 25.92 -0.40
CA PHE A 105 -6.66 24.73 0.36
C PHE A 105 -6.33 23.44 -0.40
N GLN A 106 -6.70 23.36 -1.68
CA GLN A 106 -6.40 22.21 -2.53
C GLN A 106 -4.89 22.01 -2.73
N SER A 107 -4.12 23.10 -2.90
CA SER A 107 -2.65 23.01 -2.98
C SER A 107 -2.00 22.51 -1.68
N MET A 108 -2.55 22.85 -0.50
CA MET A 108 -2.09 22.32 0.78
C MET A 108 -2.43 20.83 0.92
N LEU A 109 -3.67 20.45 0.57
CA LEU A 109 -4.13 19.07 0.62
C LEU A 109 -3.30 18.17 -0.31
N GLN A 110 -3.01 18.65 -1.53
CA GLN A 110 -2.10 17.99 -2.47
C GLN A 110 -0.72 17.77 -1.85
N SER A 111 -0.08 18.81 -1.28
CA SER A 111 1.25 18.68 -0.66
C SER A 111 1.26 17.62 0.45
N ASN A 112 0.27 17.65 1.35
CA ASN A 112 0.14 16.69 2.46
C ASN A 112 -0.01 15.24 1.98
N ILE A 113 -0.68 15.03 0.83
CA ILE A 113 -0.80 13.71 0.19
C ILE A 113 0.50 13.32 -0.52
N GLU A 114 1.16 14.25 -1.22
CA GLU A 114 2.47 14.05 -1.86
C GLU A 114 3.55 13.66 -0.82
N ASP A 115 3.60 14.35 0.33
CA ASP A 115 4.53 14.08 1.43
C ASP A 115 4.31 12.68 2.04
N LYS A 116 3.05 12.31 2.32
CA LYS A 116 2.68 10.98 2.83
C LYS A 116 2.99 9.86 1.85
N TYR A 117 2.71 10.09 0.56
CA TYR A 117 3.03 9.15 -0.51
C TYR A 117 4.55 8.92 -0.62
N ASN A 118 5.34 10.00 -0.58
CA ASN A 118 6.80 9.92 -0.63
C ASN A 118 7.36 9.15 0.57
N SER A 119 6.91 9.46 1.80
CA SER A 119 7.34 8.73 3.00
C SER A 119 7.01 7.24 2.95
N LEU A 120 5.80 6.86 2.49
CA LEU A 120 5.42 5.45 2.34
C LEU A 120 6.23 4.75 1.24
N ARG A 121 6.52 5.45 0.13
CA ARG A 121 7.34 4.97 -0.97
C ARG A 121 8.81 4.76 -0.55
N GLU A 122 9.35 5.61 0.31
CA GLU A 122 10.68 5.45 0.90
C GLU A 122 10.75 4.23 1.82
N GLN A 123 9.76 4.06 2.71
CA GLN A 123 9.65 2.88 3.58
C GLN A 123 9.56 1.58 2.76
N TYR A 124 8.74 1.55 1.71
CA TYR A 124 8.66 0.42 0.78
C TYR A 124 10.01 0.14 0.09
N ASN A 125 10.69 1.18 -0.41
CA ASN A 125 11.98 1.05 -1.07
C ASN A 125 13.07 0.52 -0.12
N MET A 126 13.06 0.92 1.15
CA MET A 126 13.96 0.42 2.19
C MET A 126 13.70 -1.07 2.45
N MET A 127 12.46 -1.43 2.80
CA MET A 127 12.04 -2.82 3.05
C MET A 127 12.35 -3.74 1.86
N ASN A 128 12.15 -3.27 0.62
CA ASN A 128 12.47 -4.03 -0.59
C ASN A 128 13.99 -4.24 -0.76
N ARG A 129 14.83 -3.25 -0.42
CA ARG A 129 16.30 -3.44 -0.39
C ARG A 129 16.70 -4.49 0.64
N ASP A 130 16.11 -4.45 1.83
CA ASP A 130 16.43 -5.38 2.91
C ASP A 130 16.03 -6.82 2.58
N PHE A 131 14.82 -7.03 2.02
CA PHE A 131 14.43 -8.34 1.49
C PHE A 131 15.38 -8.82 0.38
N ASN A 132 15.79 -7.95 -0.54
CA ASN A 132 16.76 -8.31 -1.58
C ASN A 132 18.14 -8.67 -1.01
N ASN A 133 18.57 -8.04 0.09
CA ASN A 133 19.81 -8.35 0.78
C ASN A 133 19.72 -9.71 1.51
N ILE A 134 18.61 -9.97 2.20
CA ILE A 134 18.34 -11.26 2.86
C ILE A 134 18.27 -12.40 1.83
N LEU A 135 17.57 -12.21 0.70
CA LEU A 135 17.50 -13.19 -0.38
C LEU A 135 18.89 -13.51 -0.97
N LYS A 136 19.75 -12.50 -1.20
CA LYS A 136 21.14 -12.70 -1.65
C LYS A 136 21.96 -13.49 -0.63
N ALA A 137 21.81 -13.20 0.67
CA ALA A 137 22.49 -13.92 1.75
C ALA A 137 22.07 -15.41 1.79
N LEU A 138 20.76 -15.69 1.77
CA LEU A 138 20.22 -17.06 1.78
C LEU A 138 20.58 -17.85 0.52
N VAL A 139 20.64 -17.21 -0.66
CA VAL A 139 21.14 -17.85 -1.89
C VAL A 139 22.62 -18.24 -1.75
N LYS A 140 23.47 -17.33 -1.24
CA LYS A 140 24.89 -17.61 -0.99
C LYS A 140 25.09 -18.72 0.04
N GLU A 141 24.32 -18.72 1.12
CA GLU A 141 24.35 -19.77 2.15
C GLU A 141 23.95 -21.14 1.57
N LYS A 142 22.82 -21.20 0.85
CA LYS A 142 22.37 -22.41 0.13
C LYS A 142 23.42 -22.95 -0.85
N GLU A 143 24.15 -22.07 -1.54
CA GLU A 143 25.27 -22.49 -2.39
C GLU A 143 26.45 -23.07 -1.60
N MET A 144 26.82 -22.48 -0.46
CA MET A 144 27.87 -23.03 0.40
C MET A 144 27.45 -24.39 0.96
N GLU A 145 26.20 -24.55 1.39
CA GLU A 145 25.67 -25.82 1.89
C GLU A 145 25.67 -26.91 0.81
N LYS A 146 25.29 -26.57 -0.42
CA LYS A 146 25.40 -27.49 -1.57
C LYS A 146 26.84 -27.93 -1.82
N ARG A 147 27.82 -27.02 -1.72
CA ARG A 147 29.26 -27.35 -1.89
C ARG A 147 29.77 -28.26 -0.77
N LYS A 148 29.41 -28.01 0.51
CA LYS A 148 29.73 -28.90 1.65
C LYS A 148 29.14 -30.31 1.43
N TYR A 149 27.87 -30.40 1.01
CA TYR A 149 27.20 -31.66 0.74
C TYR A 149 27.94 -32.47 -0.34
N GLN A 150 28.34 -31.82 -1.44
CA GLN A 150 29.12 -32.47 -2.50
C GLN A 150 30.49 -32.98 -2.00
N GLN A 151 31.18 -32.21 -1.14
CA GLN A 151 32.44 -32.64 -0.54
C GLN A 151 32.27 -33.87 0.37
N LEU A 152 31.26 -33.86 1.25
CA LEU A 152 30.95 -34.99 2.14
C LEU A 152 30.51 -36.23 1.36
N TYR A 153 29.71 -36.07 0.31
CA TYR A 153 29.30 -37.17 -0.56
C TYR A 153 30.50 -37.85 -1.24
N ASN A 154 31.43 -37.06 -1.78
CA ASN A 154 32.65 -37.59 -2.42
C ASN A 154 33.54 -38.33 -1.40
N GLN A 155 33.68 -37.81 -0.18
CA GLN A 155 34.42 -38.48 0.90
C GLN A 155 33.76 -39.81 1.31
N LEU A 156 32.42 -39.85 1.41
CA LEU A 156 31.68 -41.08 1.71
C LEU A 156 31.82 -42.12 0.60
N GLU A 157 31.78 -41.69 -0.67
CA GLU A 157 31.99 -42.57 -1.81
C GLU A 157 33.42 -43.15 -1.82
N GLU A 158 34.44 -42.34 -1.51
CA GLU A 158 35.82 -42.81 -1.38
C GLU A 158 35.98 -43.78 -0.22
N LYS A 159 35.40 -43.48 0.96
CA LYS A 159 35.42 -44.38 2.12
C LYS A 159 34.69 -45.70 1.85
N THR A 160 33.60 -45.67 1.09
CA THR A 160 32.91 -46.88 0.61
C THR A 160 33.82 -47.71 -0.30
N LYS A 161 34.54 -47.07 -1.25
CA LYS A 161 35.52 -47.74 -2.12
C LYS A 161 36.71 -48.30 -1.32
N GLN A 162 37.19 -47.61 -0.29
CA GLN A 162 38.25 -48.09 0.61
C GLN A 162 37.78 -49.30 1.43
N PHE A 163 36.58 -49.24 2.02
CA PHE A 163 35.98 -50.34 2.78
C PHE A 163 35.76 -51.59 1.91
N GLN A 164 35.21 -51.43 0.71
CA GLN A 164 35.00 -52.55 -0.22
C GLN A 164 36.31 -53.24 -0.60
N LYS A 165 37.40 -52.48 -0.82
CA LYS A 165 38.75 -53.04 -1.05
C LYS A 165 39.24 -53.85 0.16
N LEU A 166 39.06 -53.31 1.37
CA LEU A 166 39.50 -53.96 2.61
C LEU A 166 38.72 -55.25 2.89
N GLN A 167 37.39 -55.24 2.74
CA GLN A 167 36.56 -56.43 2.90
C GLN A 167 36.86 -57.49 1.83
N ASN A 168 37.14 -57.09 0.59
CA ASN A 168 37.59 -57.99 -0.47
C ASN A 168 38.98 -58.61 -0.17
N MET A 169 39.85 -57.95 0.61
CA MET A 169 41.09 -58.57 1.11
C MET A 169 40.84 -59.48 2.31
N TYR A 170 39.99 -59.09 3.25
CA TYR A 170 39.62 -59.89 4.41
C TYR A 170 39.01 -61.25 4.00
N GLU A 171 38.03 -61.27 3.09
CA GLU A 171 37.44 -62.52 2.60
C GLU A 171 38.45 -63.40 1.82
N LYS A 172 39.45 -62.80 1.15
CA LYS A 172 40.56 -63.56 0.53
C LYS A 172 41.48 -64.21 1.57
N LEU A 173 41.79 -63.52 2.66
CA LEU A 173 42.60 -64.06 3.76
C LEU A 173 41.84 -65.16 4.50
N LYS A 174 40.59 -64.88 4.90
CA LYS A 174 39.67 -65.82 5.55
C LYS A 174 39.54 -67.15 4.78
N ARG A 175 39.38 -67.10 3.45
CA ARG A 175 39.37 -68.31 2.60
C ARG A 175 40.69 -69.09 2.65
N LYS A 176 41.84 -68.40 2.61
CA LYS A 176 43.17 -69.02 2.72
C LYS A 176 43.45 -69.64 4.09
N THR A 177 42.91 -69.08 5.17
CA THR A 177 43.15 -69.56 6.54
C THR A 177 42.19 -70.68 6.94
N ILE A 178 40.94 -70.68 6.45
CA ILE A 178 39.90 -71.65 6.84
C ILE A 178 39.85 -72.88 5.92
N GLN A 179 40.48 -72.85 4.72
CA GLN A 179 40.64 -74.04 3.87
C GLN A 179 42.10 -74.42 3.62
N PRO A 180 42.72 -75.19 4.53
CA PRO A 180 43.82 -76.08 4.17
C PRO A 180 43.26 -77.35 3.52
N ASN A 181 43.56 -77.51 2.22
CA ASN A 181 43.41 -78.75 1.43
C ASN A 181 41.98 -79.30 1.18
N MET A 182 41.53 -79.27 -0.09
CA MET A 182 40.60 -80.23 -0.70
C MET A 182 40.67 -80.08 -2.23
N GLN A 183 41.42 -80.98 -2.87
CA GLN A 183 41.46 -81.18 -4.32
C GLN A 183 41.27 -82.68 -4.60
N GLN A 184 40.66 -83.00 -5.76
CA GLN A 184 40.15 -84.33 -6.14
C GLN A 184 38.92 -84.72 -5.28
N GLN A 185 37.82 -85.26 -5.83
CA GLN A 185 37.72 -86.25 -6.90
C GLN A 185 36.71 -85.87 -8.03
N GLN A 186 36.33 -86.83 -8.90
CA GLN A 186 35.81 -86.60 -10.25
C GLN A 186 34.70 -87.62 -10.63
N ASN A 187 33.66 -87.20 -11.38
CA ASN A 187 32.49 -87.99 -11.89
C ASN A 187 31.53 -88.50 -10.77
N ASN A 188 30.23 -88.86 -10.92
CA ASN A 188 29.18 -88.84 -11.98
C ASN A 188 27.80 -89.06 -11.22
N LEU A 189 26.53 -88.89 -11.65
CA LEU A 189 25.70 -88.53 -12.84
C LEU A 189 24.55 -87.56 -12.34
N ILE A 190 23.59 -86.91 -13.05
CA ILE A 190 22.83 -87.03 -14.33
C ILE A 190 21.66 -88.05 -14.28
N PRO A 191 20.37 -87.75 -14.66
CA PRO A 191 19.64 -86.47 -14.84
C PRO A 191 18.19 -86.42 -14.28
N THR A 192 17.49 -85.26 -14.35
CA THR A 192 16.07 -85.13 -14.83
C THR A 192 15.71 -83.64 -15.08
N ALA A 193 14.51 -83.35 -15.62
CA ALA A 193 14.32 -82.20 -16.53
C ALA A 193 13.36 -81.07 -16.06
N SER A 194 13.63 -79.88 -16.62
CA SER A 194 12.68 -78.81 -17.02
C SER A 194 11.76 -78.14 -15.99
N SER A 195 11.98 -76.84 -15.77
CA SER A 195 11.08 -75.81 -16.33
C SER A 195 11.76 -74.43 -16.35
N VAL A 196 11.20 -73.48 -17.11
CA VAL A 196 11.77 -72.14 -17.36
C VAL A 196 10.83 -71.07 -16.82
N ILE A 197 11.35 -70.05 -16.13
CA ILE A 197 10.74 -68.72 -15.99
C ILE A 197 11.86 -67.71 -15.70
N SER A 198 11.81 -66.55 -16.36
CA SER A 198 12.77 -65.45 -16.21
C SER A 198 12.17 -64.30 -15.41
N SER A 199 12.91 -63.77 -14.43
CA SER A 199 12.72 -62.37 -13.97
C SER A 199 13.94 -61.88 -13.17
N ALA A 200 14.23 -60.58 -13.26
CA ALA A 200 15.39 -59.96 -12.64
C ALA A 200 14.99 -59.11 -11.42
N THR A 201 15.44 -59.49 -10.22
CA THR A 201 15.14 -58.77 -8.99
C THR A 201 16.18 -57.69 -8.69
N ARG A 202 15.77 -56.42 -8.76
CA ARG A 202 16.52 -55.29 -8.22
C ARG A 202 16.20 -55.13 -6.72
N MET A 203 17.21 -55.29 -5.85
CA MET A 203 17.06 -55.05 -4.42
C MET A 203 17.01 -53.55 -4.11
N GLY A 204 15.81 -52.97 -4.12
CA GLY A 204 15.56 -51.61 -3.63
C GLY A 204 15.30 -51.59 -2.12
N ALA A 205 16.28 -51.18 -1.33
CA ALA A 205 16.14 -51.08 0.13
C ALA A 205 15.45 -49.76 0.54
N ALA A 206 14.12 -49.78 0.60
CA ALA A 206 13.32 -48.65 1.11
C ALA A 206 13.15 -48.74 2.63
N TYR A 207 14.01 -48.06 3.40
CA TYR A 207 13.81 -47.90 4.84
C TYR A 207 12.89 -46.71 5.16
N GLY A 208 11.62 -47.01 5.41
CA GLY A 208 10.71 -46.07 6.06
C GLY A 208 10.94 -46.06 7.57
N ALA A 209 11.23 -44.89 8.14
CA ALA A 209 11.29 -44.70 9.59
C ALA A 209 10.06 -43.90 10.04
N GLN A 210 9.21 -44.52 10.88
CA GLN A 210 8.04 -43.86 11.45
C GLN A 210 8.47 -42.84 12.51
N ARG A 211 7.83 -41.66 12.52
CA ARG A 211 7.95 -40.71 13.64
C ARG A 211 7.02 -41.15 14.77
N THR A 212 7.56 -41.27 15.98
CA THR A 212 6.77 -41.19 17.21
C THR A 212 6.24 -39.77 17.39
N GLY A 213 5.05 -39.64 17.98
CA GLY A 213 4.43 -38.35 18.30
C GLY A 213 4.40 -38.09 19.81
N TYR A 214 4.47 -36.83 20.18
CA TYR A 214 4.06 -36.32 21.50
C TYR A 214 3.28 -35.01 21.31
N THR A 215 2.48 -34.65 22.31
CA THR A 215 1.35 -33.71 22.22
C THR A 215 1.61 -32.37 22.90
N SER A 216 1.00 -31.29 22.40
CA SER A 216 0.43 -30.19 23.21
C SER A 216 -0.39 -29.21 22.34
N HIS A 217 -1.23 -28.40 23.00
CA HIS A 217 -2.28 -27.56 22.38
C HIS A 217 -1.78 -26.18 21.92
N SER A 218 -2.49 -25.56 20.96
CA SER A 218 -3.15 -24.25 21.21
C SER A 218 -4.18 -23.88 20.12
N ASN A 219 -5.13 -23.00 20.48
CA ASN A 219 -6.38 -22.68 19.76
C ASN A 219 -6.23 -22.04 18.37
N ARG A 220 -7.25 -22.24 17.51
CA ARG A 220 -7.52 -21.43 16.31
C ARG A 220 -9.02 -21.04 16.25
N PRO A 221 -9.36 -19.74 16.10
CA PRO A 221 -10.73 -19.32 15.76
C PRO A 221 -11.05 -19.50 14.27
N THR A 222 -12.32 -19.76 13.95
CA THR A 222 -12.81 -19.96 12.57
C THR A 222 -13.65 -18.77 12.11
N ILE A 223 -13.39 -18.26 10.92
CA ILE A 223 -14.33 -17.44 10.12
C ILE A 223 -14.29 -17.95 8.66
N ALA A 224 -15.43 -17.86 7.96
CA ALA A 224 -15.59 -18.22 6.54
C ALA A 224 -14.75 -17.28 5.62
N GLY A 225 -14.51 -17.55 4.33
CA GLY A 225 -15.49 -17.77 3.26
C GLY A 225 -16.13 -16.43 2.84
N THR A 226 -16.20 -16.06 1.55
CA THR A 226 -16.06 -16.84 0.31
C THR A 226 -15.54 -15.99 -0.88
N ASN A 227 -15.34 -16.65 -2.03
CA ASN A 227 -15.34 -16.10 -3.40
C ASN A 227 -14.22 -15.12 -3.83
N ALA A 228 -13.52 -15.52 -4.89
CA ALA A 228 -12.70 -14.66 -5.75
C ALA A 228 -13.05 -14.91 -7.22
N PRO A 229 -12.92 -13.92 -8.11
CA PRO A 229 -12.73 -14.14 -9.53
C PRO A 229 -11.42 -13.53 -10.08
N THR A 230 -10.58 -14.44 -10.60
CA THR A 230 -9.87 -14.36 -11.89
C THR A 230 -9.30 -13.03 -12.42
N THR A 231 -7.97 -13.04 -12.65
CA THR A 231 -7.21 -12.31 -13.71
C THR A 231 -7.34 -10.79 -13.86
N PHE A 232 -6.22 -10.09 -13.68
CA PHE A 232 -5.93 -8.80 -14.31
C PHE A 232 -4.62 -8.87 -15.10
N THR A 233 -4.63 -8.33 -16.32
CA THR A 233 -3.44 -8.14 -17.18
C THR A 233 -2.76 -6.79 -16.90
N PRO A 234 -1.43 -6.68 -17.09
CA PRO A 234 -0.72 -5.42 -16.89
C PRO A 234 -0.83 -4.50 -18.11
N THR A 235 -1.43 -3.33 -17.95
CA THR A 235 -1.44 -2.25 -18.96
C THR A 235 -0.32 -1.25 -18.70
N ALA A 236 0.34 -0.78 -19.76
CA ALA A 236 1.45 0.18 -19.68
C ALA A 236 0.99 1.58 -19.22
N PRO A 237 1.86 2.40 -18.60
CA PRO A 237 1.51 3.73 -18.11
C PRO A 237 1.28 4.72 -19.26
N LEU A 238 0.14 5.42 -19.21
CA LEU A 238 -0.15 6.57 -20.07
C LEU A 238 0.67 7.80 -19.62
N ALA A 239 1.22 8.54 -20.58
CA ALA A 239 1.95 9.78 -20.31
C ALA A 239 0.99 10.91 -19.93
N ALA A 240 1.34 11.68 -18.89
CA ALA A 240 0.57 12.86 -18.50
C ALA A 240 0.84 14.03 -19.46
N PRO A 241 -0.18 14.79 -19.91
CA PRO A 241 0.02 15.96 -20.74
C PRO A 241 0.64 17.11 -19.93
N ALA A 242 1.68 17.73 -20.47
CA ALA A 242 2.24 18.96 -19.91
C ALA A 242 1.34 20.17 -20.19
N SER A 243 1.41 21.18 -19.31
CA SER A 243 0.78 22.53 -19.39
C SER A 243 -0.40 22.81 -18.44
N ALA A 244 -0.17 22.65 -17.14
CA ALA A 244 -0.86 23.46 -16.12
C ALA A 244 0.18 24.32 -15.38
N ARG A 245 0.15 25.65 -15.55
CA ARG A 245 1.04 26.55 -14.79
C ARG A 245 0.57 26.57 -13.33
N ARG A 246 1.32 25.97 -12.41
CA ARG A 246 1.14 26.22 -10.96
C ARG A 246 1.26 27.74 -10.71
N PRO A 247 0.32 28.39 -10.00
CA PRO A 247 0.49 29.77 -9.57
C PRO A 247 1.70 29.89 -8.64
N SER A 248 2.36 31.04 -8.63
CA SER A 248 3.62 31.22 -7.90
C SER A 248 3.43 31.19 -6.37
N PRO A 249 4.30 30.49 -5.60
CA PRO A 249 4.18 30.41 -4.14
C PRO A 249 4.17 31.76 -3.42
N SER A 250 4.70 32.81 -4.04
CA SER A 250 4.75 34.17 -3.51
C SER A 250 3.38 34.85 -3.36
N ILE A 251 2.37 34.47 -4.16
CA ILE A 251 1.03 35.07 -4.09
C ILE A 251 0.25 34.53 -2.88
N CYS A 252 0.30 33.21 -2.67
CA CYS A 252 -0.29 32.53 -1.51
C CYS A 252 0.18 33.14 -0.18
N ASN A 253 1.50 33.35 -0.05
CA ASN A 253 2.16 33.51 1.24
C ASN A 253 1.91 34.85 1.97
N LYS A 254 1.16 35.80 1.36
CA LYS A 254 0.75 37.08 1.99
C LYS A 254 -0.76 37.26 2.20
N LYS A 255 -1.63 36.55 1.46
CA LYS A 255 -3.10 36.64 1.65
C LYS A 255 -3.67 35.47 2.46
N CYS A 256 -3.06 34.29 2.42
CA CYS A 256 -3.61 33.07 3.03
C CYS A 256 -3.20 32.89 4.51
N GLN A 257 -3.47 33.89 5.37
CA GLN A 257 -3.31 33.72 6.83
C GLN A 257 -4.23 32.61 7.38
N TRP A 258 -5.41 32.45 6.78
CA TRP A 258 -6.44 31.43 7.06
C TRP A 258 -5.93 30.00 7.26
N ILE A 259 -4.88 29.59 6.53
CA ILE A 259 -4.36 28.23 6.58
C ILE A 259 -3.31 28.02 7.67
N ARG A 260 -2.74 29.09 8.25
CA ARG A 260 -1.70 28.99 9.29
C ARG A 260 -2.25 28.63 10.68
N THR A 261 -3.55 28.79 10.90
CA THR A 261 -4.28 28.43 12.13
C THR A 261 -4.84 27.00 12.12
N ALA A 262 -4.51 26.19 11.11
CA ALA A 262 -4.98 24.81 10.95
C ALA A 262 -4.03 23.74 11.54
N LYS A 263 -3.32 24.07 12.63
CA LYS A 263 -2.39 23.19 13.36
C LYS A 263 -2.73 23.15 14.84
#